data_AF-A0A7C9D9J8-F1
#
_entry.id   AF-A0A7C9D9J8-F1
#
_cell.length_a   1.000
_cell.length_b   1.000
_cell.length_c   1.000
_cell.angle_alpha   90.00
_cell.angle_beta   90.00
_cell.angle_gamma   90.00
#
_symmetry.space_group_name_H-M   'P 1'
#
loop_
_entity.id
_entity.type
_entity.pdbx_description
1 polymer ?
#
loop_
_entity_poly.entity_id
_entity_poly.type
_entity_poly.pdbx_seq_one_letter_code
_entity_poly.pdbx_strand_id
1 'polypeptide(L)'
;SDPQVDIVSSWNIADCLPKATQDHFVVIVSEFMYKPWEYALSHATKGTFLEDGDLCTPSITAPVAEKLESCLIEYLKNQISSYFTDKLLMIVRGIVHHSKGSKRSQNDDESAQVDQLAGNVLTGDAALEFIKHVSAVMALDQNVQHDVLVMRRNLLRYIRVKEFAPEAQFSAAVTSFILPNIICSYCNDVRDLDLGRDPTLLTQEWRCAVPQCGHPYDREMMENSLLQILRQRERLYHLQDLVCSKCRMMKDRHLTELCKCAGPFKCLEDPSEFRSKMQVFYKIAVQQNFELLKECVAWILEIR
;
A
#
# COMPACT_ATOMS: atom_id res chain seq x y z
N SER A 1 20.39 4.25 32.72
CA SER A 1 19.81 5.05 31.63
C SER A 1 18.85 4.15 30.89
N ASP A 2 17.56 4.45 30.91
CA ASP A 2 16.58 3.67 30.15
C ASP A 2 16.93 3.73 28.66
N PRO A 3 16.81 2.62 27.92
CA PRO A 3 17.03 2.63 26.48
C PRO A 3 15.96 3.53 25.86
N GLN A 4 16.37 4.70 25.37
CA GLN A 4 15.50 5.60 24.63
C GLN A 4 15.19 4.92 23.28
N VAL A 5 14.03 4.28 23.20
CA VAL A 5 13.53 3.71 21.95
C VAL A 5 12.99 4.85 21.10
N ASP A 6 13.62 5.07 19.95
CA ASP A 6 13.16 6.03 18.95
C ASP A 6 12.30 5.31 17.90
N ILE A 7 11.07 5.77 17.69
CA ILE A 7 10.16 5.22 16.67
C ILE A 7 10.33 6.04 15.39
N VAL A 8 11.12 5.51 14.45
CA VAL A 8 11.27 6.09 13.11
C VAL A 8 10.07 5.69 12.26
N SER A 9 9.22 6.67 11.91
CA SER A 9 7.99 6.46 11.15
C SER A 9 8.22 6.66 9.65
N SER A 10 8.49 5.58 8.92
CA SER A 10 8.69 5.59 7.45
C SER A 10 7.60 4.80 6.74
N TRP A 11 6.44 5.43 6.51
CA TRP A 11 5.26 4.77 5.93
C TRP A 11 4.96 5.28 4.52
N ASN A 12 5.45 4.60 3.48
CA ASN A 12 5.19 4.99 2.07
C ASN A 12 3.69 4.97 1.71
N ILE A 13 2.88 4.21 2.46
CA ILE A 13 1.42 4.21 2.30
C ILE A 13 0.77 5.52 2.81
N ALA A 14 1.46 6.29 3.66
CA ALA A 14 1.00 7.60 4.09
C ALA A 14 1.06 8.61 2.94
N ASP A 15 2.04 8.49 2.04
CA ASP A 15 2.18 9.40 0.88
C ASP A 15 1.00 9.31 -0.08
N CYS A 16 0.28 8.19 -0.07
CA CYS A 16 -0.95 7.99 -0.86
C CYS A 16 -2.15 8.75 -0.28
N LEU A 17 -2.07 9.24 0.96
CA LEU A 17 -3.12 9.99 1.60
C LEU A 17 -3.04 11.49 1.25
N PRO A 18 -4.16 12.21 1.23
CA PRO A 18 -4.15 13.67 1.16
C PRO A 18 -3.30 14.28 2.28
N LYS A 19 -2.49 15.30 1.97
CA LYS A 19 -1.54 15.94 2.92
C LYS A 19 -2.15 16.25 4.29
N ALA A 20 -3.38 16.77 4.32
CA ALA A 20 -4.09 17.09 5.57
C ALA A 20 -4.40 15.89 6.48
N THR A 21 -4.26 14.66 5.99
CA THR A 21 -4.54 13.42 6.72
C THR A 21 -3.28 12.61 7.04
N GLN A 22 -2.13 12.96 6.43
CA GLN A 22 -0.87 12.24 6.61
C GLN A 22 -0.36 12.33 8.04
N ASP A 23 -0.34 13.53 8.64
CA ASP A 23 0.09 13.72 10.03
C ASP A 23 -0.78 12.94 11.01
N HIS A 24 -2.10 12.96 10.81
CA HIS A 24 -3.03 12.18 11.61
C HIS A 24 -2.76 10.67 11.50
N PHE A 25 -2.41 10.19 10.30
CA PHE A 25 -2.11 8.79 10.08
C PHE A 25 -0.85 8.38 10.83
N VAL A 26 0.23 9.16 10.68
CA VAL A 26 1.51 8.89 11.35
C VAL A 26 1.33 8.86 12.86
N VAL A 27 0.64 9.86 13.44
CA VAL A 27 0.39 9.92 14.89
C VAL A 27 -0.36 8.68 15.38
N ILE A 28 -1.44 8.27 14.72
CA ILE A 28 -2.24 7.12 15.16
C ILE A 28 -1.44 5.82 15.07
N VAL A 29 -0.71 5.61 13.97
CA VAL A 29 0.08 4.40 13.78
C VAL A 29 1.22 4.33 14.79
N SER A 30 1.90 5.45 15.04
CA SER A 30 2.97 5.51 16.04
C SER A 30 2.46 5.26 17.46
N GLU A 31 1.29 5.79 17.82
CA GLU A 31 0.65 5.48 19.09
C GLU A 31 0.22 4.01 19.20
N PHE A 32 -0.26 3.43 18.11
CA PHE A 32 -0.64 2.00 18.06
C PHE A 32 0.58 1.09 18.28
N MET A 33 1.76 1.48 17.82
CA MET A 33 3.00 0.76 18.09
C MET A 33 3.55 1.05 19.50
N TYR A 34 3.45 2.30 19.97
CA TYR A 34 4.06 2.73 21.23
C TYR A 34 3.31 2.21 22.46
N LYS A 35 1.97 2.25 22.47
CA LYS A 35 1.17 1.90 23.65
C LYS A 35 1.36 0.45 24.13
N PRO A 36 1.36 -0.59 23.27
CA PRO A 36 1.67 -1.95 23.69
C PRO A 36 3.08 -2.07 24.27
N TRP A 37 4.05 -1.39 23.68
CA TRP A 37 5.43 -1.37 24.15
C TRP A 37 5.55 -0.72 25.54
N GLU A 38 4.92 0.44 25.74
CA GLU A 38 4.88 1.16 27.03
C GLU A 38 4.21 0.30 28.11
N TYR A 39 3.11 -0.38 27.76
CA TYR A 39 2.43 -1.32 28.65
C TYR A 39 3.33 -2.51 29.02
N ALA A 40 3.98 -3.13 28.04
CA ALA A 40 4.90 -4.25 28.27
C ALA A 40 6.04 -3.85 29.22
N LEU A 41 6.63 -2.67 29.01
CA LEU A 41 7.71 -2.15 29.87
C LEU A 41 7.22 -1.88 31.30
N SER A 42 6.03 -1.29 31.44
CA SER A 42 5.41 -1.03 32.74
C SER A 42 5.13 -2.31 33.53
N HIS A 43 4.80 -3.40 32.84
CA HIS A 43 4.50 -4.69 33.46
C HIS A 43 5.76 -5.54 33.74
N ALA A 44 6.80 -5.41 32.92
CA ALA A 44 8.09 -6.03 33.18
C ALA A 44 8.80 -5.40 34.39
N THR A 45 8.71 -4.07 34.54
CA THR A 45 9.35 -3.34 35.64
C THR A 45 8.63 -3.53 36.98
N LYS A 46 7.29 -3.69 36.97
CA LYS A 46 6.48 -3.89 38.17
C LYS A 46 6.49 -5.32 38.71
N GLY A 47 7.19 -6.26 38.08
CA GLY A 47 7.35 -7.64 38.59
C GLY A 47 6.03 -8.40 38.81
N THR A 48 4.92 -7.95 38.21
CA THR A 48 3.54 -8.38 38.55
C THR A 48 3.25 -9.85 38.18
N PHE A 49 4.22 -10.57 37.61
CA PHE A 49 4.14 -11.99 37.27
C PHE A 49 4.98 -12.90 38.18
N LEU A 50 5.68 -12.36 39.18
CA LEU A 50 6.51 -13.11 40.14
C LEU A 50 5.77 -13.51 41.43
N GLU A 51 4.48 -13.20 41.58
CA GLU A 51 3.78 -13.46 42.85
C GLU A 51 3.34 -14.91 43.08
N ASP A 52 3.56 -15.84 42.14
CA ASP A 52 3.19 -17.25 42.35
C ASP A 52 4.31 -18.21 41.93
N GLY A 53 5.09 -18.67 42.92
CA GLY A 53 5.85 -19.92 42.84
C GLY A 53 7.38 -19.84 42.67
N ASP A 54 8.06 -19.90 43.82
CA ASP A 54 9.40 -20.47 44.07
C ASP A 54 10.64 -19.89 43.33
N LEU A 55 11.44 -19.16 44.11
CA LEU A 55 12.67 -18.48 43.72
C LEU A 55 13.83 -19.47 43.56
N CYS A 56 14.03 -20.11 42.39
CA CYS A 56 15.27 -20.86 42.12
C CYS A 56 15.56 -21.16 40.63
N THR A 57 15.31 -20.27 39.65
CA THR A 57 15.97 -20.37 38.33
C THR A 57 15.84 -19.09 37.50
N PRO A 58 16.93 -18.57 36.86
CA PRO A 58 16.90 -17.36 36.05
C PRO A 58 16.43 -17.62 34.60
N SER A 59 15.49 -18.53 34.41
CA SER A 59 14.94 -18.87 33.09
C SER A 59 13.49 -18.42 33.05
N ILE A 60 13.19 -17.44 32.20
CA ILE A 60 11.81 -17.00 31.91
C ILE A 60 11.01 -18.24 31.53
N THR A 61 10.13 -18.70 32.41
CA THR A 61 9.30 -19.88 32.17
C THR A 61 8.23 -19.49 31.13
N ALA A 62 8.08 -20.29 30.08
CA ALA A 62 7.07 -20.15 29.03
C ALA A 62 5.67 -19.68 29.53
N PRO A 63 5.10 -20.18 30.64
CA PRO A 63 3.80 -19.71 31.15
C PRO A 63 3.75 -18.22 31.54
N VAL A 64 4.86 -17.62 31.99
CA VAL A 64 4.90 -16.19 32.34
C VAL A 64 4.86 -15.33 31.06
N ALA A 65 5.56 -15.77 30.01
CA ALA A 65 5.54 -15.11 28.71
C ALA A 65 4.14 -15.20 28.06
N GLU A 66 3.50 -16.37 28.10
CA GLU A 66 2.14 -16.57 27.58
C GLU A 66 1.10 -15.72 28.34
N LYS A 67 1.24 -15.59 29.66
CA LYS A 67 0.37 -14.74 30.48
C LYS A 67 0.55 -13.26 30.16
N LEU A 68 1.80 -12.81 29.98
CA LEU A 68 2.10 -11.43 29.56
C LEU A 68 1.53 -11.14 28.17
N GLU A 69 1.71 -12.04 27.21
CA GLU A 69 1.17 -11.93 25.86
C GLU A 69 -0.36 -11.84 25.87
N SER A 70 -1.03 -12.68 26.66
CA SER A 70 -2.49 -12.63 26.83
C SER A 70 -2.97 -11.29 27.39
N CYS A 71 -2.30 -10.78 28.43
CA CYS A 71 -2.62 -9.47 29.01
C CYS A 71 -2.37 -8.32 28.01
N LEU A 72 -1.31 -8.41 27.21
CA LEU A 72 -1.00 -7.42 26.15
C LEU A 72 -2.08 -7.39 25.08
N ILE A 73 -2.52 -8.57 24.62
CA ILE A 73 -3.59 -8.70 23.64
C ILE A 73 -4.89 -8.11 24.19
N GLU A 74 -5.27 -8.44 25.42
CA GLU A 74 -6.49 -7.91 26.06
C GLU A 74 -6.42 -6.38 26.24
N TYR A 75 -5.28 -5.86 26.69
CA TYR A 75 -5.03 -4.43 26.78
C TYR A 75 -5.22 -3.76 25.41
N LEU A 76 -4.63 -4.31 24.35
CA LEU A 76 -4.70 -3.72 23.01
C LEU A 76 -6.12 -3.74 22.45
N LYS A 77 -6.88 -4.83 22.64
CA LYS A 77 -8.32 -4.91 22.28
C LYS A 77 -9.14 -3.83 22.98
N ASN A 78 -8.89 -3.61 24.27
CA ASN A 78 -9.53 -2.55 25.04
C ASN A 78 -9.15 -1.15 24.54
N GLN A 79 -7.88 -0.92 24.19
CA GLN A 79 -7.44 0.35 23.60
C GLN A 79 -8.09 0.59 22.23
N ILE A 80 -8.24 -0.44 21.39
CA ILE A 80 -8.87 -0.30 20.07
C ILE A 80 -10.34 0.07 20.20
N SER A 81 -11.09 -0.69 21.00
CA SER A 81 -12.54 -0.51 21.17
C SER A 81 -12.92 0.82 21.85
N SER A 82 -12.03 1.38 22.67
CA SER A 82 -12.23 2.68 23.34
C SER A 82 -11.38 3.78 22.71
N TYR A 83 -10.16 3.99 23.20
CA TYR A 83 -9.26 5.09 22.88
C TYR A 83 -9.12 5.34 21.37
N PHE A 84 -8.73 4.32 20.59
CA PHE A 84 -8.51 4.50 19.15
C PHE A 84 -9.82 4.73 18.40
N THR A 85 -10.90 4.01 18.75
CA THR A 85 -12.21 4.22 18.12
C THR A 85 -12.70 5.65 18.31
N ASP A 86 -12.66 6.18 19.53
CA ASP A 86 -13.09 7.54 19.84
C ASP A 86 -12.23 8.59 19.16
N LYS A 87 -10.90 8.41 19.22
CA LYS A 87 -9.93 9.33 18.60
C LYS A 87 -10.07 9.34 17.08
N LEU A 88 -10.21 8.19 16.44
CA LEU A 88 -10.40 8.09 14.99
C LEU A 88 -11.73 8.69 14.56
N LEU A 89 -12.81 8.50 15.33
CA LEU A 89 -14.08 9.17 15.07
C LEU A 89 -13.93 10.70 15.14
N MET A 90 -13.18 11.22 16.11
CA MET A 90 -12.89 12.66 16.22
C MET A 90 -12.10 13.18 15.02
N ILE A 91 -11.05 12.48 14.60
CA ILE A 91 -10.23 12.86 13.44
C ILE A 91 -11.06 12.82 12.16
N VAL A 92 -11.79 11.72 11.92
CA VAL A 92 -12.66 11.56 10.74
C VAL A 92 -13.73 12.66 10.71
N ARG A 93 -14.33 13.02 11.85
CA ARG A 93 -15.23 14.17 11.97
C ARG A 93 -14.55 15.45 11.50
N GLY A 94 -13.33 15.72 11.98
CA GLY A 94 -12.53 16.88 11.57
C GLY A 94 -12.31 16.91 10.06
N ILE A 95 -11.83 15.80 9.48
CA ILE A 95 -11.55 15.67 8.04
C ILE A 95 -12.81 15.99 7.22
N VAL A 96 -13.96 15.42 7.60
CA VAL A 96 -15.26 15.65 6.91
C VAL A 96 -15.74 17.10 7.03
N HIS A 97 -15.47 17.78 8.15
CA HIS A 97 -15.84 19.20 8.31
C HIS A 97 -14.95 20.13 7.48
N HIS A 98 -13.63 19.93 7.49
CA HIS A 98 -12.69 20.76 6.72
C HIS A 98 -12.93 20.63 5.20
N SER A 99 -13.24 19.43 4.72
CA SER A 99 -13.54 19.20 3.30
C SER A 99 -14.90 19.75 2.85
N LYS A 100 -15.84 20.01 3.77
CA LYS A 100 -17.08 20.77 3.49
C LYS A 100 -16.87 22.28 3.54
N GLY A 101 -15.99 22.76 4.42
CA GLY A 101 -15.62 24.18 4.54
C GLY A 101 -14.87 24.70 3.32
N SER A 102 -13.91 23.91 2.81
CA SER A 102 -13.10 24.27 1.63
C SER A 102 -13.93 24.50 0.36
N LYS A 103 -15.02 23.73 0.17
CA LYS A 103 -15.94 23.87 -0.97
C LYS A 103 -16.77 25.16 -0.96
N ARG A 104 -16.89 25.86 0.18
CA ARG A 104 -17.62 27.14 0.26
C ARG A 104 -16.77 28.35 -0.12
N SER A 105 -15.44 28.21 -0.10
CA SER A 105 -14.49 29.31 -0.34
C SER A 105 -13.97 29.38 -1.78
N GLN A 106 -14.23 28.37 -2.61
CA GLN A 106 -13.76 28.30 -4.02
C GLN A 106 -14.79 28.77 -5.05
N ASN A 107 -15.87 29.43 -4.65
CA ASN A 107 -16.89 29.94 -5.59
C ASN A 107 -16.61 31.36 -6.11
N ASP A 108 -15.51 32.01 -5.72
CA ASP A 108 -15.27 33.44 -6.03
C ASP A 108 -14.00 33.75 -6.86
N ASP A 109 -13.28 32.76 -7.43
CA ASP A 109 -12.15 33.06 -8.34
C ASP A 109 -12.08 32.09 -9.54
N GLU A 110 -12.51 32.57 -10.70
CA GLU A 110 -12.30 31.97 -12.01
C GLU A 110 -10.86 32.21 -12.51
N SER A 111 -9.92 31.32 -12.22
CA SER A 111 -8.78 31.04 -13.12
C SER A 111 -7.84 29.94 -12.59
N ALA A 112 -8.10 28.67 -12.95
CA ALA A 112 -7.07 27.63 -13.09
C ALA A 112 -7.68 26.42 -13.82
N GLN A 113 -7.56 26.39 -15.15
CA GLN A 113 -7.80 25.18 -15.95
C GLN A 113 -6.52 24.33 -15.95
N VAL A 114 -6.44 23.33 -15.07
CA VAL A 114 -5.69 22.08 -15.26
C VAL A 114 -6.41 20.96 -14.48
N ASP A 115 -6.61 19.81 -15.13
CA ASP A 115 -7.14 18.53 -14.63
C ASP A 115 -8.66 18.37 -14.40
N GLN A 116 -9.41 18.40 -15.51
CA GLN A 116 -10.76 17.84 -15.58
C GLN A 116 -10.75 16.32 -15.84
N LEU A 117 -10.51 15.52 -14.81
CA LEU A 117 -10.97 14.12 -14.73
C LEU A 117 -11.49 13.70 -13.33
N ALA A 118 -11.70 14.65 -12.42
CA ALA A 118 -12.23 14.39 -11.08
C ALA A 118 -13.58 15.11 -10.85
N GLY A 119 -14.64 14.60 -11.48
CA GLY A 119 -16.00 15.09 -11.27
C GLY A 119 -16.58 14.67 -9.90
N ASN A 120 -16.88 15.65 -9.04
CA ASN A 120 -18.02 15.68 -8.10
C ASN A 120 -18.20 14.62 -6.97
N VAL A 121 -17.17 13.92 -6.46
CA VAL A 121 -17.32 12.91 -5.36
C VAL A 121 -16.49 13.19 -4.07
N LEU A 122 -15.74 14.29 -4.03
CA LEU A 122 -14.55 14.42 -3.17
C LEU A 122 -14.81 14.97 -1.75
N THR A 123 -15.60 14.27 -0.94
CA THR A 123 -15.59 14.46 0.54
C THR A 123 -15.57 13.13 1.28
N GLY A 124 -16.18 12.09 0.68
CA GLY A 124 -16.00 10.72 1.13
C GLY A 124 -14.55 10.24 0.95
N ASP A 125 -13.88 10.68 -0.10
CA ASP A 125 -12.57 10.15 -0.51
C ASP A 125 -11.48 10.31 0.55
N ALA A 126 -11.17 11.53 1.03
CA ALA A 126 -10.11 11.73 2.02
C ALA A 126 -10.35 11.01 3.35
N ALA A 127 -11.59 11.05 3.86
CA ALA A 127 -11.95 10.36 5.11
C ALA A 127 -11.98 8.83 4.94
N LEU A 128 -12.49 8.34 3.80
CA LEU A 128 -12.54 6.93 3.46
C LEU A 128 -11.14 6.37 3.29
N GLU A 129 -10.26 7.05 2.53
CA GLU A 129 -8.88 6.65 2.35
C GLU A 129 -8.13 6.65 3.68
N PHE A 130 -8.30 7.68 4.52
CA PHE A 130 -7.74 7.67 5.87
C PHE A 130 -8.18 6.45 6.69
N ILE A 131 -9.48 6.13 6.73
CA ILE A 131 -10.01 4.96 7.44
C ILE A 131 -9.42 3.66 6.86
N LYS A 132 -9.34 3.55 5.53
CA LYS A 132 -8.79 2.39 4.83
C LYS A 132 -7.34 2.13 5.24
N HIS A 133 -6.50 3.16 5.22
CA HIS A 133 -5.07 3.04 5.51
C HIS A 133 -4.82 2.72 6.99
N VAL A 134 -5.44 3.45 7.93
CA VAL A 134 -5.27 3.18 9.37
C VAL A 134 -5.74 1.76 9.72
N SER A 135 -6.92 1.36 9.23
CA SER A 135 -7.44 0.02 9.52
C SER A 135 -6.56 -1.08 8.93
N ALA A 136 -5.98 -0.85 7.74
CA ALA A 136 -5.10 -1.84 7.11
C ALA A 136 -3.83 -2.07 7.92
N VAL A 137 -3.22 -1.01 8.46
CA VAL A 137 -2.03 -1.12 9.32
C VAL A 137 -2.38 -1.80 10.64
N MET A 138 -3.45 -1.39 11.32
CA MET A 138 -3.83 -1.99 12.60
C MET A 138 -4.23 -3.47 12.46
N ALA A 139 -4.78 -3.87 11.32
CA ALA A 139 -5.15 -5.26 11.03
C ALA A 139 -3.95 -6.18 10.69
N LEU A 140 -2.73 -5.64 10.58
CA LEU A 140 -1.51 -6.45 10.45
C LEU A 140 -1.28 -7.32 11.69
N ASP A 141 -1.70 -6.85 12.88
CA ASP A 141 -1.70 -7.67 14.09
C ASP A 141 -2.94 -8.57 14.11
N GLN A 142 -2.70 -9.87 13.91
CA GLN A 142 -3.74 -10.90 13.83
C GLN A 142 -4.54 -11.02 15.14
N ASN A 143 -3.95 -10.66 16.28
CA ASN A 143 -4.58 -10.83 17.59
C ASN A 143 -5.76 -9.88 17.83
N VAL A 144 -5.82 -8.78 17.08
CA VAL A 144 -6.80 -7.70 17.25
C VAL A 144 -7.62 -7.42 16.00
N GLN A 145 -7.52 -8.27 14.97
CA GLN A 145 -8.24 -8.08 13.71
C GLN A 145 -9.76 -7.92 13.87
N HIS A 146 -10.37 -8.65 14.80
CA HIS A 146 -11.81 -8.55 15.05
C HIS A 146 -12.20 -7.16 15.58
N ASP A 147 -11.46 -6.65 16.57
CA ASP A 147 -11.67 -5.35 17.18
C ASP A 147 -11.45 -4.21 16.17
N VAL A 148 -10.40 -4.33 15.35
CA VAL A 148 -10.13 -3.40 14.24
C VAL A 148 -11.27 -3.42 13.23
N LEU A 149 -11.84 -4.58 12.90
CA LEU A 149 -12.98 -4.70 12.00
C LEU A 149 -14.22 -4.00 12.56
N VAL A 150 -14.53 -4.18 13.85
CA VAL A 150 -15.64 -3.50 14.53
C VAL A 150 -15.45 -1.98 14.53
N MET A 151 -14.25 -1.51 14.87
CA MET A 151 -13.88 -0.09 14.80
C MET A 151 -14.06 0.46 13.37
N ARG A 152 -13.50 -0.22 12.37
CA ARG A 152 -13.61 0.15 10.96
C ARG A 152 -15.06 0.24 10.51
N ARG A 153 -15.91 -0.73 10.88
CA ARG A 153 -17.35 -0.70 10.59
C ARG A 153 -18.03 0.53 11.18
N ASN A 154 -17.68 0.91 12.42
CA ASN A 154 -18.21 2.11 13.06
C ASN A 154 -17.79 3.39 12.32
N LEU A 155 -16.52 3.48 11.88
CA LEU A 155 -15.99 4.60 11.11
C LEU A 155 -16.64 4.72 9.72
N LEU A 156 -16.78 3.60 8.99
CA LEU A 156 -17.44 3.57 7.68
C LEU A 156 -18.92 3.95 7.78
N ARG A 157 -19.62 3.47 8.82
CA ARG A 157 -21.01 3.87 9.10
C ARG A 157 -21.14 5.38 9.31
N TYR A 158 -20.16 6.01 9.96
CA TYR A 158 -20.16 7.46 10.17
C TYR A 158 -20.11 8.25 8.85
N ILE A 159 -19.29 7.80 7.89
CA ILE A 159 -19.20 8.41 6.55
C ILE A 159 -20.23 7.85 5.55
N ARG A 160 -21.16 7.00 6.01
CA ARG A 160 -22.25 6.38 5.21
C ARG A 160 -21.76 5.47 4.07
N VAL A 161 -20.60 4.85 4.23
CA VAL A 161 -20.07 3.84 3.29
C VAL A 161 -20.35 2.44 3.86
N LYS A 162 -20.81 1.52 3.01
CA LYS A 162 -21.04 0.13 3.43
C LYS A 162 -19.72 -0.62 3.55
N GLU A 163 -19.61 -1.48 4.57
CA GLU A 163 -18.38 -2.23 4.87
C GLU A 163 -17.84 -3.05 3.69
N PHE A 164 -18.74 -3.65 2.91
CA PHE A 164 -18.42 -4.48 1.76
C PHE A 164 -18.58 -3.77 0.41
N ALA A 165 -18.73 -2.43 0.41
CA ALA A 165 -18.75 -1.68 -0.83
C ALA A 165 -17.37 -1.78 -1.53
N PRO A 166 -17.32 -1.80 -2.88
CA PRO A 166 -16.06 -1.84 -3.60
C PRO A 166 -15.16 -0.65 -3.24
N GLU A 167 -15.72 0.55 -3.04
CA GLU A 167 -14.94 1.72 -2.61
C GLU A 167 -14.31 1.57 -1.21
N ALA A 168 -14.92 0.75 -0.34
CA ALA A 168 -14.41 0.53 1.01
C ALA A 168 -13.18 -0.38 1.03
N GLN A 169 -13.01 -1.25 0.03
CA GLN A 169 -11.91 -2.21 0.02
C GLN A 169 -10.57 -1.49 0.01
N PHE A 170 -9.67 -1.88 0.93
CA PHE A 170 -8.30 -1.37 0.92
C PHE A 170 -7.60 -1.87 -0.35
N SER A 171 -7.17 -0.95 -1.18
CA SER A 171 -6.32 -1.21 -2.33
C SER A 171 -5.02 -0.47 -2.08
N ALA A 172 -3.91 -1.18 -2.00
CA ALA A 172 -2.61 -0.53 -1.95
C ALA A 172 -2.44 0.27 -3.25
N ALA A 173 -2.53 1.60 -3.16
CA ALA A 173 -2.46 2.48 -4.33
C ALA A 173 -1.08 2.41 -5.01
N VAL A 174 -0.06 1.99 -4.28
CA VAL A 174 1.29 1.84 -4.79
C VAL A 174 1.41 0.57 -5.60
N THR A 175 1.33 0.71 -6.92
CA THR A 175 1.72 -0.37 -7.81
C THR A 175 3.24 -0.43 -7.83
N SER A 176 3.82 -1.33 -7.03
CA SER A 176 5.26 -1.60 -7.04
C SER A 176 5.63 -2.14 -8.41
N PHE A 177 6.58 -1.48 -9.06
CA PHE A 177 7.21 -1.96 -10.27
C PHE A 177 8.71 -1.90 -10.08
N ILE A 178 9.35 -3.06 -10.15
CA ILE A 178 10.78 -3.20 -9.96
C ILE A 178 11.44 -3.14 -11.34
N LEU A 179 12.29 -2.15 -11.53
CA LEU A 179 13.22 -2.07 -12.65
C LEU A 179 14.54 -2.73 -12.21
N PRO A 180 14.85 -3.93 -12.72
CA PRO A 180 15.95 -4.73 -12.19
C PRO A 180 17.31 -4.33 -12.77
N ASN A 181 18.37 -4.67 -12.05
CA ASN A 181 19.77 -4.64 -12.51
C ASN A 181 20.25 -3.28 -13.02
N ILE A 182 19.90 -2.20 -12.31
CA ILE A 182 20.37 -0.86 -12.65
C ILE A 182 21.79 -0.67 -12.12
N ILE A 183 22.70 -0.35 -13.04
CA ILE A 183 24.13 -0.19 -12.77
C ILE A 183 24.46 1.30 -12.75
N CYS A 184 25.05 1.77 -11.65
CA CYS A 184 25.57 3.13 -11.59
C CYS A 184 26.83 3.27 -12.44
N SER A 185 26.83 4.19 -13.40
CA SER A 185 27.98 4.47 -14.29
C SER A 185 29.22 4.98 -13.57
N TYR A 186 29.09 5.50 -12.35
CA TYR A 186 30.19 6.04 -11.56
C TYR A 186 30.80 5.03 -10.58
N CYS A 187 29.99 4.44 -9.69
CA CYS A 187 30.49 3.52 -8.66
C CYS A 187 30.30 2.03 -8.99
N ASN A 188 29.65 1.70 -10.12
CA ASN A 188 29.29 0.33 -10.52
C ASN A 188 28.41 -0.42 -9.52
N ASP A 189 27.75 0.29 -8.61
CA ASP A 189 26.73 -0.28 -7.74
C ASP A 189 25.58 -0.81 -8.58
N VAL A 190 25.14 -2.04 -8.28
CA VAL A 190 24.03 -2.71 -8.97
C VAL A 190 22.88 -2.83 -8.00
N ARG A 191 21.74 -2.24 -8.37
CA ARG A 191 20.53 -2.35 -7.56
C ARG A 191 19.28 -2.43 -8.41
N ASP A 192 18.25 -2.98 -7.81
CA ASP A 192 16.90 -2.87 -8.33
C ASP A 192 16.26 -1.56 -7.85
N LEU A 193 15.51 -0.91 -8.73
CA LEU A 193 14.77 0.31 -8.42
C LEU A 193 13.27 0.02 -8.36
N ASP A 194 12.63 0.28 -7.22
CA ASP A 194 11.16 0.19 -7.11
C ASP A 194 10.54 1.54 -7.46
N LEU A 195 10.06 1.67 -8.70
CA LEU A 195 9.51 2.90 -9.24
C LEU A 195 8.16 3.29 -8.61
N GLY A 196 7.50 2.36 -7.92
CA GLY A 196 6.25 2.64 -7.22
C GLY A 196 6.49 3.06 -5.77
N ARG A 197 7.45 2.44 -5.09
CA ARG A 197 7.62 2.60 -3.62
C ARG A 197 8.75 3.52 -3.21
N ASP A 198 9.79 3.71 -4.02
CA ASP A 198 10.96 4.50 -3.61
C ASP A 198 10.64 6.01 -3.73
N PRO A 199 10.52 6.76 -2.62
CA PRO A 199 10.16 8.17 -2.64
C PRO A 199 11.19 9.02 -3.37
N THR A 200 12.46 8.58 -3.39
CA THR A 200 13.53 9.30 -4.10
C THR A 200 13.33 9.26 -5.62
N LEU A 201 12.66 8.20 -6.11
CA LEU A 201 12.36 7.99 -7.53
C LEU A 201 11.03 8.61 -7.94
N LEU A 202 10.24 9.17 -7.01
CA LEU A 202 9.04 9.94 -7.36
C LEU A 202 9.40 11.24 -8.08
N THR A 203 10.61 11.75 -7.85
CA THR A 203 11.17 12.89 -8.57
C THR A 203 11.77 12.44 -9.90
N GLN A 204 11.95 13.37 -10.83
CA GLN A 204 12.58 13.09 -12.13
C GLN A 204 14.11 12.93 -12.01
N GLU A 205 14.70 13.12 -10.83
CA GLU A 205 16.15 13.01 -10.63
C GLU A 205 16.52 11.72 -9.91
N TRP A 206 16.57 10.62 -10.65
CA TRP A 206 16.97 9.33 -10.11
C TRP A 206 18.47 9.32 -9.85
N ARG A 207 18.86 8.99 -8.62
CA ARG A 207 20.27 9.01 -8.18
C ARG A 207 20.67 7.70 -7.54
N CYS A 208 21.95 7.38 -7.66
CA CYS A 208 22.54 6.27 -6.93
C CYS A 208 22.36 6.45 -5.42
N ALA A 209 21.84 5.44 -4.73
CA ALA A 209 21.57 5.49 -3.28
C ALA A 209 22.83 5.33 -2.42
N VAL A 210 23.98 5.00 -3.02
CA VAL A 210 25.26 4.96 -2.31
C VAL A 210 25.57 6.38 -1.78
N PRO A 211 25.66 6.60 -0.45
CA PRO A 211 25.75 7.94 0.14
C PRO A 211 26.89 8.81 -0.39
N GLN A 212 28.03 8.18 -0.69
CA GLN A 212 29.22 8.84 -1.23
C GLN A 212 29.21 9.02 -2.75
N CYS A 213 28.21 8.47 -3.45
CA CYS A 213 28.11 8.52 -4.91
C CYS A 213 27.11 9.58 -5.36
N GLY A 214 25.81 9.39 -5.09
CA GLY A 214 24.75 10.32 -5.50
C GLY A 214 24.66 10.63 -7.00
N HIS A 215 25.38 9.88 -7.84
CA HIS A 215 25.47 10.13 -9.28
C HIS A 215 24.08 9.94 -9.93
N PRO A 216 23.62 10.89 -10.76
CA PRO A 216 22.34 10.75 -11.45
C PRO A 216 22.39 9.60 -12.45
N TYR A 217 21.32 8.80 -12.49
CA TYR A 217 21.14 7.78 -13.52
C TYR A 217 20.78 8.44 -14.85
N ASP A 218 21.26 7.84 -15.95
CA ASP A 218 20.92 8.27 -17.29
C ASP A 218 19.46 7.93 -17.61
N ARG A 219 18.61 8.95 -17.66
CA ARG A 219 17.16 8.80 -17.90
C ARG A 219 16.83 8.12 -19.22
N GLU A 220 17.60 8.34 -20.28
CA GLU A 220 17.36 7.69 -21.57
C GLU A 220 17.64 6.19 -21.49
N MET A 221 18.70 5.80 -20.79
CA MET A 221 19.01 4.40 -20.52
C MET A 221 17.90 3.73 -19.69
N MET A 222 17.35 4.45 -18.71
CA MET A 222 16.26 3.95 -17.87
C MET A 222 14.97 3.76 -18.66
N GLU A 223 14.59 4.75 -19.48
CA GLU A 223 13.43 4.66 -20.36
C GLU A 223 13.58 3.50 -21.36
N ASN A 224 14.76 3.34 -21.97
CA ASN A 224 15.06 2.23 -22.86
C ASN A 224 14.96 0.87 -22.15
N SER A 225 15.41 0.77 -20.90
CA SER A 225 15.28 -0.46 -20.11
C SER A 225 13.80 -0.81 -19.85
N LEU A 226 12.99 0.19 -19.51
CA LEU A 226 11.53 0.01 -19.34
C LEU A 226 10.86 -0.40 -20.65
N LEU A 227 11.24 0.21 -21.78
CA LEU A 227 10.76 -0.15 -23.12
C LEU A 227 11.09 -1.59 -23.47
N GLN A 228 12.30 -2.07 -23.17
CA GLN A 228 12.67 -3.47 -23.42
C GLN A 228 11.80 -4.43 -22.61
N ILE A 229 11.55 -4.13 -21.32
CA ILE A 229 10.67 -4.96 -20.48
C ILE A 229 9.24 -4.93 -21.02
N LEU A 230 8.72 -3.76 -21.39
CA LEU A 230 7.39 -3.60 -21.98
C LEU A 230 7.23 -4.45 -23.25
N ARG A 231 8.17 -4.34 -24.20
CA ARG A 231 8.14 -5.09 -25.47
C ARG A 231 8.28 -6.58 -25.26
N GLN A 232 9.13 -7.00 -24.32
CA GLN A 232 9.21 -8.40 -23.94
C GLN A 232 7.88 -8.89 -23.35
N ARG A 233 7.21 -8.06 -22.56
CA ARG A 233 5.92 -8.41 -21.95
C ARG A 233 4.79 -8.54 -22.97
N GLU A 234 4.71 -7.60 -23.91
CA GLU A 234 3.83 -7.62 -25.07
C GLU A 234 4.04 -8.91 -25.89
N ARG A 235 5.30 -9.22 -26.22
CA ARG A 235 5.67 -10.45 -26.94
C ARG A 235 5.19 -11.70 -26.21
N LEU A 236 5.45 -11.80 -24.91
CA LEU A 236 5.03 -12.96 -24.11
C LEU A 236 3.49 -13.11 -24.06
N TYR A 237 2.75 -12.00 -24.07
CA TYR A 237 1.29 -12.06 -24.15
C TYR A 237 0.81 -12.61 -25.50
N HIS A 238 1.44 -12.25 -26.61
CA HIS A 238 1.10 -12.80 -27.92
C HIS A 238 1.54 -14.25 -28.11
N LEU A 239 2.62 -14.68 -27.46
CA LEU A 239 3.16 -16.03 -27.52
C LEU A 239 2.63 -16.97 -26.43
N GLN A 240 1.73 -16.50 -25.57
CA GLN A 240 1.22 -17.29 -24.45
C GLN A 240 0.49 -18.56 -24.93
N ASP A 241 0.48 -19.56 -24.07
CA ASP A 241 -0.31 -20.76 -24.30
C ASP A 241 -1.82 -20.49 -24.19
N LEU A 242 -2.58 -21.38 -24.83
CA LEU A 242 -4.02 -21.45 -24.63
C LEU A 242 -4.36 -22.59 -23.68
N VAL A 243 -5.27 -22.35 -22.75
CA VAL A 243 -5.74 -23.31 -21.75
C VAL A 243 -7.21 -23.66 -21.99
N CYS A 244 -7.56 -24.93 -21.82
CA CYS A 244 -8.95 -25.36 -21.93
C CYS A 244 -9.77 -24.86 -20.73
N SER A 245 -10.91 -24.22 -20.99
CA SER A 245 -11.78 -23.67 -19.94
C SER A 245 -12.41 -24.73 -19.04
N LYS A 246 -12.57 -25.97 -19.53
CA LYS A 246 -13.15 -27.11 -18.78
C LYS A 246 -12.10 -27.89 -17.98
N CYS A 247 -11.16 -28.57 -18.66
CA CYS A 247 -10.20 -29.46 -18.00
C CYS A 247 -8.87 -28.80 -17.60
N ARG A 248 -8.67 -27.51 -17.89
CA ARG A 248 -7.44 -26.74 -17.58
C ARG A 248 -6.15 -27.27 -18.22
N MET A 249 -6.25 -28.18 -19.18
CA MET A 249 -5.09 -28.65 -19.96
C MET A 249 -4.67 -27.63 -21.01
N MET A 250 -3.36 -27.52 -21.23
CA MET A 250 -2.79 -26.69 -22.29
C MET A 250 -3.14 -27.23 -23.68
N LYS A 251 -3.25 -26.33 -24.65
CA LYS A 251 -3.45 -26.65 -26.06
C LYS A 251 -2.17 -27.26 -26.64
N ASP A 252 -2.24 -28.52 -27.07
CA ASP A 252 -1.09 -29.29 -27.56
C ASP A 252 -0.94 -29.25 -29.10
N ARG A 253 -1.93 -28.73 -29.83
CA ARG A 253 -1.98 -28.71 -31.30
C ARG A 253 -2.42 -27.34 -31.80
N HIS A 254 -1.79 -26.81 -32.84
CA HIS A 254 -2.08 -25.46 -33.34
C HIS A 254 -3.47 -25.32 -33.97
N LEU A 255 -3.89 -26.30 -34.78
CA LEU A 255 -5.11 -26.20 -35.61
C LEU A 255 -6.39 -26.66 -34.93
N THR A 256 -6.34 -27.21 -33.71
CA THR A 256 -7.54 -27.68 -33.03
C THR A 256 -8.31 -26.51 -32.42
N GLU A 257 -9.60 -26.39 -32.74
CA GLU A 257 -10.46 -25.34 -32.16
C GLU A 257 -10.95 -25.71 -30.76
N LEU A 258 -11.13 -27.01 -30.52
CA LEU A 258 -11.66 -27.57 -29.27
C LEU A 258 -10.66 -28.51 -28.61
N CYS A 259 -10.70 -28.56 -27.28
CA CYS A 259 -9.97 -29.53 -26.49
C CYS A 259 -10.54 -30.94 -26.69
N LYS A 260 -9.76 -31.97 -26.34
CA LYS A 260 -10.18 -33.39 -26.30
C LYS A 260 -11.45 -33.61 -25.45
N CYS A 261 -11.71 -32.74 -24.47
CA CYS A 261 -12.94 -32.75 -23.64
C CYS A 261 -14.11 -31.93 -24.24
N ALA A 262 -14.02 -31.53 -25.51
CA ALA A 262 -14.96 -30.60 -26.17
C ALA A 262 -15.13 -29.27 -25.42
N GLY A 263 -14.06 -28.80 -24.77
CA GLY A 263 -13.99 -27.49 -24.13
C GLY A 263 -13.34 -26.45 -25.03
N PRO A 264 -13.82 -25.18 -25.02
CA PRO A 264 -13.16 -24.11 -25.73
C PRO A 264 -11.85 -23.73 -25.04
N PHE A 265 -10.87 -23.34 -25.85
CA PHE A 265 -9.60 -22.78 -25.38
C PHE A 265 -9.75 -21.27 -25.11
N LYS A 266 -9.03 -20.79 -24.10
CA LYS A 266 -8.88 -19.37 -23.79
C LYS A 266 -7.42 -19.04 -23.55
N CYS A 267 -7.05 -17.76 -23.59
CA CYS A 267 -5.72 -17.32 -23.19
C CYS A 267 -5.42 -17.73 -21.74
N LEU A 268 -4.17 -18.09 -21.48
CA LEU A 268 -3.71 -18.39 -20.12
C LEU A 268 -3.81 -17.16 -19.22
N GLU A 269 -3.34 -16.01 -19.72
CA GLU A 269 -3.52 -14.69 -19.14
C GLU A 269 -4.73 -14.00 -19.79
N ASP A 270 -5.69 -13.58 -18.96
CA ASP A 270 -6.87 -12.88 -19.44
C ASP A 270 -6.51 -11.46 -19.94
N PRO A 271 -7.14 -10.96 -21.02
CA PRO A 271 -6.83 -9.63 -21.58
C PRO A 271 -6.93 -8.47 -20.59
N SER A 272 -7.85 -8.55 -19.62
CA SER A 272 -8.01 -7.55 -18.56
C SER A 272 -6.84 -7.49 -17.59
N GLU A 273 -6.20 -8.64 -17.33
CA GLU A 273 -5.01 -8.72 -16.48
C GLU A 273 -3.80 -8.11 -17.19
N PHE A 274 -3.61 -8.45 -18.47
CA PHE A 274 -2.58 -7.84 -19.30
C PHE A 274 -2.74 -6.32 -19.37
N ARG A 275 -3.97 -5.84 -19.64
CA ARG A 275 -4.29 -4.40 -19.67
C ARG A 275 -3.95 -3.70 -18.35
N SER A 276 -4.34 -4.30 -17.22
CA SER A 276 -4.02 -3.75 -15.89
C SER A 276 -2.51 -3.62 -15.66
N LYS A 277 -1.72 -4.61 -16.11
CA LYS A 277 -0.25 -4.56 -16.03
C LYS A 277 0.35 -3.49 -16.93
N MET A 278 -0.16 -3.32 -18.15
CA MET A 278 0.30 -2.27 -19.08
C MET A 278 -0.04 -0.86 -18.56
N GLN A 279 -1.16 -0.69 -17.87
CA GLN A 279 -1.51 0.59 -17.23
C GLN A 279 -0.49 1.03 -16.18
N VAL A 280 0.23 0.10 -15.54
CA VAL A 280 1.32 0.43 -14.61
C VAL A 280 2.44 1.16 -15.35
N PHE A 281 2.88 0.64 -16.49
CA PHE A 281 3.88 1.29 -17.33
C PHE A 281 3.40 2.68 -17.80
N TYR A 282 2.13 2.80 -18.16
CA TYR A 282 1.56 4.10 -18.54
C TYR A 282 1.64 5.12 -17.41
N LYS A 283 1.25 4.73 -16.18
CA LYS A 283 1.34 5.59 -14.99
C LYS A 283 2.78 6.02 -14.71
N ILE A 284 3.73 5.08 -14.76
CA ILE A 284 5.16 5.38 -14.58
C ILE A 284 5.63 6.36 -15.66
N ALA A 285 5.26 6.13 -16.92
CA ALA A 285 5.65 6.99 -18.03
C ALA A 285 5.13 8.42 -17.88
N VAL A 286 3.87 8.58 -17.46
CA VAL A 286 3.27 9.90 -17.19
C VAL A 286 3.93 10.58 -16.00
N GLN A 287 4.10 9.86 -14.88
CA GLN A 287 4.70 10.43 -13.67
C GLN A 287 6.15 10.88 -13.91
N GLN A 288 6.88 10.14 -14.74
CA GLN A 288 8.29 10.40 -15.01
C GLN A 288 8.54 11.22 -16.27
N ASN A 289 7.52 11.63 -17.04
CA ASN A 289 7.69 12.28 -18.34
C ASN A 289 8.57 11.47 -19.33
N PHE A 290 8.34 10.16 -19.43
CA PHE A 290 8.95 9.29 -20.44
C PHE A 290 8.05 9.22 -21.67
N GLU A 291 8.27 10.11 -22.64
CA GLU A 291 7.37 10.26 -23.79
C GLU A 291 7.36 9.03 -24.72
N LEU A 292 8.52 8.42 -25.00
CA LEU A 292 8.59 7.26 -25.88
C LEU A 292 7.93 6.03 -25.23
N LEU A 293 8.15 5.84 -23.93
CA LEU A 293 7.47 4.80 -23.16
C LEU A 293 5.95 5.03 -23.16
N LYS A 294 5.52 6.27 -22.90
CA LYS A 294 4.10 6.65 -22.88
C LYS A 294 3.43 6.39 -24.23
N GLU A 295 4.02 6.81 -25.34
CA GLU A 295 3.51 6.55 -26.69
C GLU A 295 3.43 5.05 -27.00
N CYS A 296 4.48 4.28 -26.67
CA CYS A 296 4.49 2.84 -26.90
C CYS A 296 3.37 2.13 -26.12
N VAL A 297 3.18 2.48 -24.83
CA VAL A 297 2.13 1.89 -24.00
C VAL A 297 0.74 2.33 -24.45
N ALA A 298 0.57 3.61 -24.82
CA ALA A 298 -0.69 4.12 -25.35
C ALA A 298 -1.11 3.37 -26.62
N TRP A 299 -0.15 3.09 -27.51
CA TRP A 299 -0.39 2.28 -28.71
C TRP A 299 -0.82 0.86 -28.38
N ILE A 300 -0.13 0.18 -27.45
CA ILE A 300 -0.50 -1.18 -26.99
C ILE A 300 -1.90 -1.20 -26.34
N LEU A 301 -2.25 -0.15 -25.60
CA LEU A 301 -3.52 -0.03 -24.89
C LEU A 301 -4.66 0.54 -25.74
N GLU A 302 -4.37 0.95 -26.98
CA GLU A 302 -5.28 1.68 -27.87
C GLU A 302 -5.89 2.93 -27.20
N ILE A 303 -5.12 3.58 -26.32
CA ILE A 303 -5.50 4.85 -25.69
C ILE A 303 -5.21 5.94 -26.72
N ARG A 304 -6.26 6.57 -27.23
CA ARG A 304 -6.17 7.74 -28.11
C ARG A 304 -6.02 9.02 -27.30
#